data_AF-U4KIL8-F1
#
_entry.id   AF-U4KIL8-F1
#
_cell.length_a   1.000
_cell.length_b   1.000
_cell.length_c   1.000
_cell.angle_alpha   90.00
_cell.angle_beta   90.00
_cell.angle_gamma   90.00
#
_symmetry.space_group_name_H-M   'P 1'
#
loop_
_entity.id
_entity.type
_entity.pdbx_description
1 polymer ?
#
loop_
_entity_poly.entity_id
_entity_poly.type
_entity_poly.pdbx_seq_one_letter_code
_entity_poly.pdbx_strand_id
1 'polypeptide(L)'
;MEYRWVLAAGILALQGCATTISEKVNSLSLDSYASETLQESIEYYPHSWMTQRYNAYLEKPGNKAFAVYWKGKRAMSFGFATDKISLEAAKKEALFLCSARATNPEGCKVVAYEETQVTVDTNGYPKEVSSMQDIDVFERFSQATTHSAIAGNKLGLLGYSSDESSKVDAEEAAIRLCLTKTHYTLPNCKIIASK
;
A
#
# COMPACT_ATOMS: atom_id res chain seq x y z
N MET A 1 13.00 -70.68 6.85
CA MET A 1 12.26 -70.60 5.57
C MET A 1 10.79 -70.58 5.92
N GLU A 2 9.96 -69.86 5.14
CA GLU A 2 8.51 -69.60 5.34
C GLU A 2 8.18 -68.35 6.17
N TYR A 3 7.27 -67.42 5.83
CA TYR A 3 6.53 -67.05 4.60
C TYR A 3 6.17 -65.55 4.76
N ARG A 4 6.20 -64.76 3.67
CA ARG A 4 5.58 -63.41 3.55
C ARG A 4 4.06 -63.55 3.52
N TRP A 5 3.28 -62.60 4.07
CA TRP A 5 2.03 -61.96 3.53
C TRP A 5 1.59 -60.85 4.53
N VAL A 6 1.70 -59.55 4.21
CA VAL A 6 0.69 -58.59 3.66
C VAL A 6 -0.04 -57.71 4.70
N LEU A 7 0.23 -56.41 4.56
CA LEU A 7 -0.53 -55.18 4.81
C LEU A 7 -1.79 -55.21 5.70
N ALA A 8 -1.78 -54.40 6.75
CA ALA A 8 -2.97 -53.76 7.30
C ALA A 8 -2.70 -52.25 7.50
N ALA A 9 -3.57 -51.44 6.91
CA ALA A 9 -3.60 -49.99 6.92
C ALA A 9 -3.99 -49.42 8.30
N GLY A 10 -3.56 -48.20 8.61
CA GLY A 10 -3.92 -47.54 9.88
C GLY A 10 -3.47 -46.09 10.02
N ILE A 11 -3.90 -45.25 9.06
CA ILE A 11 -4.26 -43.81 9.18
C ILE A 11 -3.44 -42.94 10.16
N LEU A 12 -2.56 -42.10 9.58
CA LEU A 12 -2.05 -40.88 10.19
C LEU A 12 -3.20 -39.90 10.48
N ALA A 13 -3.49 -39.63 11.76
CA ALA A 13 -4.28 -38.48 12.17
C ALA A 13 -3.35 -37.28 12.41
N LEU A 14 -2.94 -36.62 11.32
CA LEU A 14 -2.46 -35.25 11.35
C LEU A 14 -3.51 -34.38 10.66
N GLN A 15 -4.44 -33.84 11.46
CA GLN A 15 -5.26 -32.70 11.06
C GLN A 15 -4.94 -31.55 11.99
N GLY A 16 -3.88 -30.84 11.64
CA GLY A 16 -3.85 -29.40 11.83
C GLY A 16 -4.58 -28.77 10.64
N CYS A 17 -5.47 -27.83 10.95
CA CYS A 17 -5.67 -26.60 10.18
C CYS A 17 -6.50 -25.69 11.09
N ALA A 18 -5.82 -24.88 11.90
CA ALA A 18 -6.42 -23.69 12.45
C ALA A 18 -6.89 -22.84 11.26
N THR A 19 -8.21 -22.70 11.11
CA THR A 19 -8.79 -21.69 10.24
C THR A 19 -8.44 -20.34 10.83
N THR A 20 -7.36 -19.73 10.34
CA THR A 20 -7.21 -18.28 10.42
C THR A 20 -8.35 -17.70 9.61
N ILE A 21 -9.38 -17.26 10.31
CA ILE A 21 -10.38 -16.34 9.77
C ILE A 21 -9.60 -15.05 9.51
N SER A 22 -9.01 -14.94 8.33
CA SER A 22 -8.67 -13.65 7.76
C SER A 22 -10.02 -13.02 7.46
N GLU A 23 -10.50 -12.17 8.38
CA GLU A 23 -11.57 -11.23 8.09
C GLU A 23 -11.09 -10.34 6.95
N LYS A 24 -11.34 -10.80 5.73
CA LYS A 24 -11.34 -9.95 4.55
C LYS A 24 -12.44 -8.94 4.84
N VAL A 25 -12.06 -7.75 5.31
CA VAL A 25 -12.97 -6.61 5.43
C VAL A 25 -13.67 -6.50 4.08
N ASN A 26 -14.94 -6.87 4.02
CA ASN A 26 -15.79 -6.69 2.86
C ASN A 26 -16.05 -5.19 2.76
N SER A 27 -15.07 -4.45 2.23
CA SER A 27 -15.25 -3.05 1.90
C SER A 27 -16.26 -2.98 0.75
N LEU A 28 -17.49 -2.58 1.07
CA LEU A 28 -18.51 -2.32 0.07
C LEU A 28 -18.01 -1.16 -0.81
N SER A 29 -17.84 -1.43 -2.11
CA SER A 29 -17.52 -0.40 -3.10
C SER A 29 -18.74 0.51 -3.24
N LEU A 30 -18.51 1.81 -3.07
CA LEU A 30 -19.52 2.86 -3.20
C LEU A 30 -19.57 3.42 -4.62
N ASP A 31 -18.40 3.66 -5.21
CA ASP A 31 -18.24 4.15 -6.58
C ASP A 31 -16.96 3.57 -7.18
N SER A 32 -16.96 3.36 -8.49
CA SER A 32 -15.77 2.93 -9.23
C SER A 32 -15.78 3.48 -10.64
N TYR A 33 -14.59 3.78 -11.14
CA TYR A 33 -14.38 4.36 -12.46
C TYR A 33 -13.13 3.77 -13.10
N ALA A 34 -13.21 3.53 -14.41
CA ALA A 34 -12.07 3.26 -15.27
C ALA A 34 -12.31 3.93 -16.63
N SER A 35 -11.35 4.68 -17.14
CA SER A 35 -11.48 5.38 -18.41
C SER A 35 -11.42 4.43 -19.60
N GLU A 36 -12.13 4.77 -20.67
CA GLU A 36 -12.11 4.00 -21.92
C GLU A 36 -10.68 3.87 -22.47
N THR A 37 -9.89 4.96 -22.46
CA THR A 37 -8.48 4.93 -22.90
C THR A 37 -7.62 3.94 -22.12
N LEU A 38 -7.87 3.79 -20.82
CA LEU A 38 -7.17 2.81 -19.99
C LEU A 38 -7.59 1.39 -20.39
N GLN A 39 -8.89 1.14 -20.54
CA GLN A 39 -9.42 -0.17 -20.93
C GLN A 39 -8.89 -0.60 -22.31
N GLU A 40 -8.97 0.29 -23.31
CA GLU A 40 -8.41 0.06 -24.65
C GLU A 40 -6.89 -0.23 -24.60
N SER A 41 -6.14 0.51 -23.78
CA SER A 41 -4.70 0.30 -23.66
C SER A 41 -4.36 -1.04 -23.02
N ILE A 42 -5.17 -1.51 -22.06
CA ILE A 42 -4.97 -2.81 -21.41
C ILE A 42 -5.27 -3.94 -22.40
N GLU A 43 -6.38 -3.83 -23.14
CA GLU A 43 -6.76 -4.79 -24.16
C GLU A 43 -5.72 -4.88 -25.29
N TYR A 44 -5.22 -3.72 -25.75
CA TYR A 44 -4.24 -3.67 -26.83
C TYR A 44 -2.83 -4.09 -26.39
N TYR A 45 -2.44 -3.83 -25.12
CA TYR A 45 -1.12 -4.15 -24.58
C TYR A 45 -1.19 -4.94 -23.26
N PRO A 46 -1.71 -6.18 -23.25
CA PRO A 46 -2.03 -6.92 -22.02
C PRO A 46 -0.81 -7.29 -21.17
N HIS A 47 0.37 -7.40 -21.78
CA HIS A 47 1.62 -7.73 -21.07
C HIS A 47 2.49 -6.51 -20.76
N SER A 48 2.00 -5.29 -21.06
CA SER A 48 2.77 -4.09 -20.78
C SER A 48 3.03 -3.92 -19.29
N TRP A 49 4.15 -3.27 -18.98
CA TRP A 49 4.50 -2.86 -17.62
C TRP A 49 3.37 -2.05 -16.95
N MET A 50 2.59 -1.27 -17.72
CA MET A 50 1.44 -0.52 -17.22
C MET A 50 0.30 -1.46 -16.82
N THR A 51 -0.05 -2.43 -17.67
CA THR A 51 -1.12 -3.41 -17.39
C THR A 51 -0.81 -4.24 -16.15
N GLN A 52 0.43 -4.72 -16.00
CA GLN A 52 0.85 -5.45 -14.79
C GLN A 52 0.66 -4.61 -13.52
N ARG A 53 0.92 -3.29 -13.61
CA ARG A 53 0.80 -2.37 -12.49
C ARG A 53 -0.65 -2.00 -12.20
N TYR A 54 -1.48 -1.93 -13.23
CA TYR A 54 -2.92 -1.77 -13.07
C TYR A 54 -3.56 -3.01 -12.42
N ASN A 55 -3.15 -4.23 -12.82
CA ASN A 55 -3.62 -5.46 -12.17
C ASN A 55 -3.24 -5.49 -10.68
N ALA A 56 -2.00 -5.11 -10.34
CA ALA A 56 -1.58 -4.97 -8.94
C ALA A 56 -2.40 -3.93 -8.17
N TYR A 57 -2.89 -2.88 -8.84
CA TYR A 57 -3.81 -1.90 -8.25
C TYR A 57 -5.20 -2.49 -8.00
N LEU A 58 -5.74 -3.29 -8.94
CA LEU A 58 -7.06 -3.91 -8.80
C LEU A 58 -7.14 -4.87 -7.61
N GLU A 59 -6.04 -5.58 -7.32
CA GLU A 59 -5.96 -6.55 -6.22
C GLU A 59 -5.96 -5.91 -4.82
N LYS A 60 -5.79 -4.59 -4.71
CA LYS A 60 -5.71 -3.90 -3.42
C LYS A 60 -7.07 -3.42 -2.93
N PRO A 61 -7.36 -3.53 -1.63
CA PRO A 61 -8.60 -3.04 -1.04
C PRO A 61 -8.54 -1.53 -0.73
N GLY A 62 -9.67 -1.02 -0.24
CA GLY A 62 -9.82 0.35 0.28
C GLY A 62 -9.86 1.41 -0.81
N ASN A 63 -9.90 2.68 -0.39
CA ASN A 63 -9.93 3.78 -1.35
C ASN A 63 -8.64 3.80 -2.16
N LYS A 64 -8.78 3.77 -3.48
CA LYS A 64 -7.65 3.62 -4.38
C LYS A 64 -7.84 4.41 -5.67
N ALA A 65 -6.73 4.90 -6.22
CA ALA A 65 -6.72 5.61 -7.49
C ALA A 65 -5.49 5.25 -8.32
N PHE A 66 -5.66 5.32 -9.63
CA PHE A 66 -4.62 5.07 -10.63
C PHE A 66 -4.54 6.26 -11.58
N ALA A 67 -3.36 6.82 -11.74
CA ALA A 67 -3.09 7.96 -12.61
C ALA A 67 -2.07 7.61 -13.69
N VAL A 68 -2.27 8.13 -14.89
CA VAL A 68 -1.41 7.89 -16.06
C VAL A 68 -1.17 9.19 -16.81
N TYR A 69 0.05 9.34 -17.32
CA TYR A 69 0.38 10.31 -18.35
C TYR A 69 0.48 9.58 -19.70
N TRP A 70 -0.34 10.02 -20.66
CA TRP A 70 -0.39 9.46 -22.01
C TRP A 70 0.35 10.35 -23.02
N LYS A 71 1.02 9.73 -23.98
CA LYS A 71 1.49 10.38 -25.21
C LYS A 71 0.92 9.62 -26.40
N GLY A 72 -0.15 10.15 -26.99
CA GLY A 72 -1.00 9.38 -27.89
C GLY A 72 -1.64 8.21 -27.14
N LYS A 73 -1.61 7.00 -27.71
CA LYS A 73 -2.12 5.77 -27.08
C LYS A 73 -1.13 5.09 -26.12
N ARG A 74 0.07 5.65 -25.93
CA ARG A 74 1.13 5.04 -25.13
C ARG A 74 1.18 5.65 -23.73
N ALA A 75 1.11 4.79 -22.71
CA ALA A 75 1.39 5.20 -21.33
C ALA A 75 2.88 5.53 -21.17
N MET A 76 3.17 6.74 -20.71
CA MET A 76 4.54 7.24 -20.51
C MET A 76 4.96 7.23 -19.05
N SER A 77 4.02 7.43 -18.13
CA SER A 77 4.22 7.36 -16.68
C SER A 77 2.93 6.93 -16.01
N PHE A 78 3.03 6.33 -14.82
CA PHE A 78 1.88 6.06 -13.97
C PHE A 78 2.24 6.24 -12.49
N GLY A 79 1.19 6.37 -11.68
CA GLY A 79 1.25 6.30 -10.23
C GLY A 79 -0.07 5.74 -9.70
N PHE A 80 -0.03 5.00 -8.60
CA PHE A 80 -1.24 4.53 -7.94
C PHE A 80 -1.08 4.57 -6.44
N ALA A 81 -2.20 4.75 -5.76
CA ALA A 81 -2.31 4.74 -4.31
C ALA A 81 -3.50 3.87 -3.93
N THR A 82 -3.37 3.13 -2.83
CA THR A 82 -4.37 2.14 -2.38
C THR A 82 -4.51 2.24 -0.87
N ASP A 83 -5.61 1.68 -0.35
CA ASP A 83 -5.87 1.61 1.09
C ASP A 83 -5.79 2.96 1.81
N LYS A 84 -6.23 4.02 1.12
CA LYS A 84 -6.21 5.38 1.65
C LYS A 84 -7.45 5.65 2.50
N ILE A 85 -7.30 6.54 3.48
CA ILE A 85 -8.39 6.95 4.38
C ILE A 85 -9.53 7.67 3.65
N SER A 86 -9.28 8.18 2.44
CA SER A 86 -10.28 8.79 1.57
C SER A 86 -9.91 8.63 0.10
N LEU A 87 -10.92 8.70 -0.77
CA LEU A 87 -10.71 8.72 -2.22
C LEU A 87 -9.86 9.92 -2.65
N GLU A 88 -10.02 11.08 -2.02
CA GLU A 88 -9.25 12.28 -2.34
C GLU A 88 -7.74 12.10 -2.02
N ALA A 89 -7.43 11.46 -0.89
CA ALA A 89 -6.05 11.11 -0.55
C ALA A 89 -5.45 10.15 -1.60
N ALA A 90 -6.23 9.15 -2.06
CA ALA A 90 -5.81 8.24 -3.12
C ALA A 90 -5.55 8.97 -4.45
N LYS A 91 -6.47 9.82 -4.90
CA LYS A 91 -6.34 10.58 -6.15
C LYS A 91 -5.11 11.48 -6.12
N LYS A 92 -4.93 12.22 -5.02
CA LYS A 92 -3.79 13.12 -4.82
C LYS A 92 -2.45 12.38 -4.87
N GLU A 93 -2.33 11.25 -4.19
CA GLU A 93 -1.08 10.48 -4.19
C GLU A 93 -0.82 9.80 -5.54
N ALA A 94 -1.84 9.22 -6.18
CA ALA A 94 -1.69 8.61 -7.50
C ALA A 94 -1.18 9.62 -8.54
N LEU A 95 -1.78 10.82 -8.58
CA LEU A 95 -1.32 11.94 -9.41
C LEU A 95 0.11 12.33 -9.07
N PHE A 96 0.39 12.50 -7.77
CA PHE A 96 1.71 12.87 -7.30
C PHE A 96 2.80 11.89 -7.79
N LEU A 97 2.56 10.58 -7.62
CA LEU A 97 3.49 9.52 -8.04
C LEU A 97 3.63 9.43 -9.56
N CYS A 98 2.57 9.69 -10.32
CA CYS A 98 2.63 9.79 -11.78
C CYS A 98 3.52 10.96 -12.20
N SER A 99 3.26 12.15 -11.65
CA SER A 99 3.96 13.39 -11.98
C SER A 99 5.45 13.31 -11.63
N ALA A 100 5.79 12.61 -10.54
CA ALA A 100 7.17 12.39 -10.11
C ALA A 100 8.05 11.62 -11.12
N ARG A 101 7.43 10.90 -12.06
CA ARG A 101 8.14 10.11 -13.10
C ARG A 101 7.84 10.58 -14.53
N ALA A 102 6.90 11.52 -14.69
CA ALA A 102 6.49 11.99 -16.00
C ALA A 102 7.45 13.06 -16.54
N THR A 103 7.74 13.01 -17.83
CA THR A 103 8.46 14.09 -18.54
C THR A 103 7.62 15.36 -18.64
N ASN A 104 6.29 15.23 -18.57
CA ASN A 104 5.34 16.34 -18.43
C ASN A 104 4.43 16.08 -17.21
N PRO A 105 4.79 16.62 -16.03
CA PRO A 105 4.06 16.38 -14.78
C PRO A 105 2.56 16.74 -14.83
N GLU A 106 2.19 17.79 -15.58
CA GLU A 106 0.81 18.26 -15.72
C GLU A 106 -0.04 17.36 -16.63
N GLY A 107 0.61 16.48 -17.40
CA GLY A 107 -0.07 15.51 -18.27
C GLY A 107 -0.67 14.32 -17.52
N CYS A 108 -0.37 14.15 -16.23
CA CYS A 108 -0.90 13.06 -15.42
C CYS A 108 -2.38 13.28 -15.08
N LYS A 109 -3.21 12.26 -15.32
CA LYS A 109 -4.65 12.27 -15.02
C LYS A 109 -5.05 11.00 -14.28
N VAL A 110 -6.01 11.11 -13.36
CA VAL A 110 -6.66 9.93 -12.76
C VAL A 110 -7.47 9.26 -13.86
N VAL A 111 -7.19 7.97 -14.09
CA VAL A 111 -7.83 7.15 -15.13
C VAL A 111 -8.57 5.95 -14.57
N ALA A 112 -8.37 5.63 -13.29
CA ALA A 112 -9.24 4.72 -12.56
C ALA A 112 -9.29 5.10 -11.08
N TYR A 113 -10.41 4.81 -10.44
CA TYR A 113 -10.53 4.90 -8.99
C TYR A 113 -11.60 3.93 -8.46
N GLU A 114 -11.52 3.63 -7.18
CA GLU A 114 -12.55 2.89 -6.43
C GLU A 114 -12.67 3.54 -5.05
N GLU A 115 -13.90 3.87 -4.68
CA GLU A 115 -14.29 4.36 -3.37
C GLU A 115 -14.94 3.24 -2.58
N THR A 116 -14.60 3.18 -1.31
CA THR A 116 -15.13 2.22 -0.36
C THR A 116 -15.75 2.97 0.81
N GLN A 117 -16.74 2.36 1.46
CA GLN A 117 -17.36 2.94 2.66
C GLN A 117 -16.41 2.84 3.86
N VAL A 118 -15.40 3.70 3.90
CA VAL A 118 -14.44 3.82 5.00
C VAL A 118 -14.62 5.21 5.60
N THR A 119 -15.08 5.26 6.84
CA THR A 119 -15.14 6.50 7.63
C THR A 119 -14.13 6.38 8.74
N VAL A 120 -13.10 7.21 8.70
CA VAL A 120 -12.07 7.26 9.72
C VAL A 120 -12.08 8.64 10.36
N ASP A 121 -12.20 8.69 11.68
CA ASP A 121 -11.93 9.90 12.43
C ASP A 121 -10.42 10.11 12.51
N THR A 122 -9.93 11.15 11.84
CA THR A 122 -8.51 11.51 11.82
C THR A 122 -8.14 12.51 12.91
N ASN A 123 -9.07 12.87 13.80
CA ASN A 123 -8.78 13.75 14.93
C ASN A 123 -7.68 13.14 15.82
N GLY A 124 -6.63 13.92 16.08
CA GLY A 124 -5.48 13.49 16.90
C GLY A 124 -4.36 12.80 16.13
N TYR A 125 -4.55 12.48 14.84
CA TYR A 125 -3.48 11.95 13.99
C TYR A 125 -2.62 13.07 13.38
N PRO A 126 -1.32 12.81 13.12
CA PRO A 126 -0.49 13.72 12.35
C PRO A 126 -1.06 13.95 10.93
N LYS A 127 -0.84 15.14 10.38
CA LYS A 127 -1.32 15.51 9.04
C LYS A 127 -0.75 14.63 7.90
N GLU A 128 0.35 13.93 8.17
CA GLU A 128 0.97 12.99 7.24
C GLU A 128 0.20 11.66 7.15
N VAL A 129 -0.68 11.32 8.11
CA VAL A 129 -1.51 10.11 8.05
C VAL A 129 -2.46 10.18 6.84
N SER A 130 -2.35 9.19 5.97
CA SER A 130 -3.06 9.16 4.68
C SER A 130 -3.67 7.80 4.35
N SER A 131 -3.30 6.75 5.07
CA SER A 131 -3.71 5.36 4.84
C SER A 131 -4.11 4.65 6.13
N MET A 132 -4.83 3.54 6.01
CA MET A 132 -5.11 2.66 7.15
C MET A 132 -3.80 2.14 7.76
N GLN A 133 -2.81 1.83 6.92
CA GLN A 133 -1.48 1.44 7.39
C GLN A 133 -0.78 2.53 8.22
N ASP A 134 -0.96 3.81 7.89
CA ASP A 134 -0.40 4.92 8.68
C ASP A 134 -1.03 4.97 10.08
N ILE A 135 -2.34 4.69 10.18
CA ILE A 135 -3.05 4.62 11.46
C ILE A 135 -2.47 3.50 12.32
N ASP A 136 -2.33 2.29 11.77
CA ASP A 136 -1.73 1.15 12.48
C ASP A 136 -0.29 1.43 12.95
N VAL A 137 0.47 2.18 12.16
CA VAL A 137 1.82 2.64 12.56
C VAL A 137 1.73 3.60 13.74
N PHE A 138 0.85 4.59 13.67
CA PHE A 138 0.71 5.61 14.70
C PHE A 138 0.15 5.06 16.02
N GLU A 139 -0.79 4.12 15.95
CA GLU A 139 -1.34 3.43 17.12
C GLU A 139 -0.26 2.60 17.83
N ARG A 140 0.54 1.83 17.07
CA ARG A 140 1.69 1.08 17.62
C ARG A 140 2.71 1.99 18.28
N PHE A 141 3.06 3.10 17.64
CA PHE A 141 3.94 4.10 18.27
C PHE A 141 3.33 4.67 19.56
N SER A 142 2.03 5.01 19.56
CA SER A 142 1.35 5.57 20.73
C SER A 142 1.39 4.61 21.91
N GLN A 143 1.25 3.31 21.65
CA GLN A 143 1.29 2.24 22.66
C GLN A 143 2.71 1.80 23.05
N ALA A 144 3.75 2.12 22.26
CA ALA A 144 5.12 1.71 22.54
C ALA A 144 5.61 2.25 23.90
N THR A 145 6.22 1.40 24.71
CA THR A 145 6.80 1.77 26.02
C THR A 145 8.30 2.02 25.97
N THR A 146 8.94 1.71 24.86
CA THR A 146 10.38 1.84 24.63
C THR A 146 10.70 3.04 23.76
N HIS A 147 12.00 3.29 23.55
CA HIS A 147 12.42 4.26 22.56
C HIS A 147 11.93 3.88 21.18
N SER A 148 11.24 4.82 20.55
CA SER A 148 10.56 4.61 19.28
C SER A 148 10.44 5.92 18.51
N ALA A 149 10.38 5.81 17.20
CA ALA A 149 10.19 6.97 16.33
C ALA A 149 9.43 6.61 15.06
N ILE A 150 8.69 7.60 14.56
CA ILE A 150 8.06 7.58 13.26
C ILE A 150 8.73 8.62 12.38
N ALA A 151 9.09 8.23 11.17
CA ALA A 151 9.51 9.11 10.11
C ALA A 151 8.53 9.04 8.93
N GLY A 152 8.31 10.17 8.28
CA GLY A 152 7.33 10.26 7.21
C GLY A 152 7.59 11.43 6.27
N ASN A 153 6.77 11.50 5.24
CA ASN A 153 6.73 12.60 4.30
C ASN A 153 5.30 12.77 3.76
N LYS A 154 5.13 13.48 2.64
CA LYS A 154 3.81 13.72 2.03
C LYS A 154 3.08 12.48 1.50
N LEU A 155 3.72 11.31 1.49
CA LEU A 155 3.13 10.02 1.09
C LEU A 155 2.60 9.22 2.28
N GLY A 156 2.92 9.62 3.52
CA GLY A 156 2.54 8.86 4.70
C GLY A 156 3.63 8.74 5.78
N LEU A 157 3.37 7.84 6.72
CA LEU A 157 4.26 7.39 7.78
C LEU A 157 5.04 6.17 7.27
N LEU A 158 6.21 6.42 6.67
CA LEU A 158 6.94 5.40 5.93
C LEU A 158 7.93 4.62 6.82
N GLY A 159 8.51 5.28 7.81
CA GLY A 159 9.46 4.69 8.74
C GLY A 159 8.87 4.58 10.14
N TYR A 160 8.97 3.39 10.73
CA TYR A 160 8.66 3.17 12.14
C TYR A 160 9.74 2.26 12.73
N SER A 161 10.31 2.69 13.85
CA SER A 161 11.26 1.92 14.66
C SER A 161 10.78 1.92 16.12
N SER A 162 10.99 0.79 16.79
CA SER A 162 10.65 0.54 18.20
C SER A 162 11.75 -0.30 18.83
N ASP A 163 11.71 -0.39 20.17
CA ASP A 163 12.60 -1.22 20.98
C ASP A 163 14.10 -0.90 20.83
N GLU A 164 14.42 0.37 20.52
CA GLU A 164 15.80 0.81 20.33
C GLU A 164 16.47 1.20 21.65
N SER A 165 17.81 1.24 21.65
CA SER A 165 18.62 1.58 22.83
C SER A 165 18.46 3.02 23.30
N SER A 166 18.12 3.95 22.40
CA SER A 166 17.91 5.35 22.71
C SER A 166 16.92 5.99 21.74
N LYS A 167 16.37 7.14 22.15
CA LYS A 167 15.53 7.97 21.28
C LYS A 167 16.24 8.33 19.96
N VAL A 168 17.55 8.63 20.01
CA VAL A 168 18.34 9.00 18.83
C VAL A 168 18.46 7.82 17.87
N ASP A 169 18.74 6.62 18.39
CA ASP A 169 18.82 5.41 17.56
C ASP A 169 17.48 5.12 16.86
N ALA A 170 16.36 5.33 17.56
CA ALA A 170 15.03 5.22 16.98
C ALA A 170 14.77 6.23 15.87
N GLU A 171 15.16 7.48 16.06
CA GLU A 171 15.03 8.52 15.03
C GLU A 171 15.86 8.17 13.78
N GLU A 172 17.12 7.74 13.94
CA GLU A 172 17.98 7.33 12.83
C GLU A 172 17.41 6.11 12.08
N ALA A 173 16.98 5.09 12.82
CA ALA A 173 16.38 3.89 12.25
C ALA A 173 15.08 4.20 11.49
N ALA A 174 14.21 5.05 12.04
CA ALA A 174 12.98 5.47 11.38
C ALA A 174 13.26 6.24 10.09
N ILE A 175 14.21 7.19 10.10
CA ILE A 175 14.60 7.94 8.89
C ILE A 175 15.13 7.00 7.81
N ARG A 176 16.02 6.07 8.17
CA ARG A 176 16.57 5.09 7.24
C ARG A 176 15.46 4.24 6.60
N LEU A 177 14.50 3.76 7.41
CA LEU A 177 13.35 3.01 6.91
C LEU A 177 12.47 3.85 5.98
N CYS A 178 12.20 5.10 6.33
CA CYS A 178 11.45 6.03 5.47
C CYS A 178 12.14 6.22 4.11
N LEU A 179 13.46 6.43 4.10
CA LEU A 179 14.23 6.62 2.87
C LEU A 179 14.24 5.38 1.96
N THR A 180 14.11 4.17 2.52
CA THR A 180 14.03 2.93 1.71
C THR A 180 12.69 2.76 0.98
N LYS A 181 11.63 3.42 1.49
CA LYS A 181 10.27 3.32 0.96
C LYS A 181 9.84 4.55 0.17
N THR A 182 10.58 5.65 0.27
CA THR A 182 10.30 6.85 -0.50
C THR A 182 10.80 6.72 -1.94
N HIS A 183 10.13 7.40 -2.86
CA HIS A 183 10.65 7.55 -4.21
C HIS A 183 11.90 8.44 -4.18
N TYR A 184 12.91 8.17 -5.01
CA TYR A 184 14.17 8.94 -5.02
C TYR A 184 13.98 10.44 -5.31
N THR A 185 12.88 10.82 -5.98
CA THR A 185 12.51 12.23 -6.20
C THR A 185 11.88 12.90 -4.97
N LEU A 186 11.75 12.16 -3.85
CA LEU A 186 11.16 12.58 -2.59
C LEU A 186 12.05 12.26 -1.37
N PRO A 187 13.27 12.81 -1.30
CA PRO A 187 14.20 12.47 -0.23
C PRO A 187 13.82 13.08 1.14
N ASN A 188 12.73 13.84 1.25
CA ASN A 188 12.40 14.64 2.43
C ASN A 188 11.70 13.83 3.53
N CYS A 189 12.31 12.74 3.97
CA CYS A 189 11.91 12.06 5.20
C CYS A 189 12.25 12.93 6.42
N LYS A 190 11.31 13.07 7.35
CA LYS A 190 11.49 13.79 8.61
C LYS A 190 10.87 13.01 9.76
N ILE A 191 11.34 13.27 10.98
CA ILE A 191 10.70 12.75 12.19
C ILE A 191 9.33 13.39 12.35
N ILE A 192 8.32 12.55 12.54
CA ILE A 192 6.93 12.94 12.81
C ILE A 192 6.66 12.90 14.30
N ALA A 193 7.14 11.86 14.98
CA ALA A 193 7.05 11.70 16.43
C ALA A 193 8.18 10.80 16.93
N SER A 194 8.63 11.01 18.16
CA SER A 194 9.64 10.19 18.82
C SER A 194 9.50 10.27 20.35
N LYS A 195 9.83 9.19 21.05
CA LYS A 195 9.90 9.10 22.52
C LYS A 195 10.98 8.10 22.95
#